data_AF-B6WXY0-F1
#
_entry.id   AF-B6WXY0-F1
#
_cell.length_a   1.000
_cell.length_b   1.000
_cell.length_c   1.000
_cell.angle_alpha   90.00
_cell.angle_beta   90.00
_cell.angle_gamma   90.00
#
_symmetry.space_group_name_H-M   'P 1'
#
loop_
_entity.id
_entity.type
_entity.pdbx_description
1 polymer ?
#
loop_
_entity_poly.entity_id
_entity_poly.type
_entity_poly.pdbx_seq_one_letter_code
_entity_poly.pdbx_strand_id
1 'polypeptide(L)'
;MPQAIAPAAEAVYADGKHHGRSSMPQLRLLLCCLALLFLAAPAMAEEDELAPGFDRCMEQSGGVTMEMMGCFQHAYDYWDARLNANYKKARQACQNSSDPKGWSDKLLKGQRAWVQYKELFADLVQLPNEGGSMARLSAMSFLTGETRKQALLLEQLAIE
;
A
#
# COMPACT_ATOMS: atom_id res chain seq x y z
N MET A 1 -43.47 -32.76 32.85
CA MET A 1 -42.50 -32.27 31.84
C MET A 1 -41.11 -32.77 32.21
N PRO A 2 -40.70 -33.88 31.58
CA PRO A 2 -39.31 -34.14 31.27
C PRO A 2 -39.13 -34.63 29.81
N GLN A 3 -37.87 -34.68 29.39
CA GLN A 3 -37.38 -35.12 28.07
C GLN A 3 -37.68 -36.60 27.76
N ALA A 4 -37.86 -36.93 26.47
CA ALA A 4 -37.66 -38.28 25.91
C ALA A 4 -37.47 -38.12 24.38
N ILE A 5 -36.25 -38.28 23.85
CA ILE A 5 -35.69 -39.54 23.31
C ILE A 5 -36.52 -40.07 22.12
N ALA A 6 -35.95 -40.00 20.93
CA ALA A 6 -36.42 -40.70 19.74
C ALA A 6 -36.22 -42.22 19.88
N PRO A 7 -37.06 -43.02 19.20
CA PRO A 7 -36.60 -44.27 18.62
C PRO A 7 -36.68 -44.24 17.09
N ALA A 8 -35.64 -44.78 16.47
CA ALA A 8 -35.63 -45.19 15.08
C ALA A 8 -36.44 -46.49 14.92
N ALA A 9 -37.21 -46.60 13.84
CA ALA A 9 -37.67 -47.90 13.32
C ALA A 9 -37.86 -47.82 11.79
N GLU A 10 -36.92 -48.49 11.13
CA GLU A 10 -36.97 -49.31 9.92
C GLU A 10 -37.73 -48.89 8.64
N ALA A 11 -36.97 -49.07 7.56
CA ALA A 11 -37.29 -48.89 6.16
C ALA A 11 -38.40 -49.80 5.64
N VAL A 12 -39.19 -49.27 4.70
CA VAL A 12 -39.84 -50.07 3.66
C VAL A 12 -39.29 -49.62 2.31
N TYR A 13 -38.57 -50.55 1.67
CA TYR A 13 -38.10 -50.46 0.29
C TYR A 13 -39.29 -50.37 -0.67
N ALA A 14 -39.28 -49.37 -1.55
CA ALA A 14 -40.05 -49.41 -2.79
C ALA A 14 -39.09 -49.20 -3.96
N ASP A 15 -38.99 -50.25 -4.75
CA ASP A 15 -38.29 -50.41 -6.02
C ASP A 15 -38.62 -49.29 -7.03
N GLY A 16 -37.59 -48.78 -7.72
CA GLY A 16 -37.68 -47.55 -8.49
C GLY A 16 -36.55 -47.32 -9.48
N LYS A 17 -36.22 -48.35 -10.27
CA LYS A 17 -35.77 -48.26 -11.68
C LYS A 17 -34.70 -47.21 -12.01
N HIS A 18 -33.45 -47.67 -12.11
CA HIS A 18 -32.36 -46.94 -12.78
C HIS A 18 -32.71 -46.57 -14.23
N HIS A 19 -32.91 -45.29 -14.51
CA HIS A 19 -32.80 -44.73 -15.85
C HIS A 19 -31.71 -43.67 -15.86
N GLY A 20 -30.59 -44.04 -16.49
CA GLY A 20 -29.44 -43.18 -16.71
C GLY A 20 -29.84 -41.90 -17.43
N ARG A 21 -29.62 -40.76 -16.76
CA ARG A 21 -29.73 -39.43 -17.35
C ARG A 21 -28.39 -38.75 -17.11
N SER A 22 -27.64 -38.66 -18.20
CA SER A 22 -26.30 -38.09 -18.33
C SER A 22 -26.02 -36.90 -17.39
N SER A 23 -24.98 -37.03 -16.55
CA SER A 23 -24.45 -36.04 -15.60
C SER A 23 -23.72 -34.86 -16.28
N MET A 24 -24.11 -34.49 -17.50
CA MET A 24 -23.38 -33.50 -18.32
C MET A 24 -23.77 -32.02 -18.15
N PRO A 25 -25.01 -31.62 -17.78
CA PRO A 25 -25.31 -30.18 -17.66
C PRO A 25 -24.81 -29.60 -16.33
N GLN A 26 -24.75 -30.40 -15.26
CA GLN A 26 -24.28 -29.94 -13.95
C GLN A 26 -22.77 -29.76 -13.90
N LEU A 27 -22.01 -30.64 -14.58
CA LEU A 27 -20.55 -30.53 -14.67
C LEU A 27 -20.12 -29.31 -15.50
N ARG A 28 -20.83 -29.00 -16.59
CA ARG A 28 -20.60 -27.81 -17.41
C ARG A 28 -20.93 -26.52 -16.67
N LEU A 29 -22.03 -26.50 -15.91
CA LEU A 29 -22.41 -25.35 -15.09
C LEU A 29 -21.40 -25.12 -13.95
N LEU A 30 -20.93 -26.19 -13.30
CA LEU A 30 -19.87 -26.11 -12.29
C LEU A 30 -18.54 -25.58 -12.85
N LEU A 31 -18.14 -26.04 -14.04
CA LEU A 31 -16.94 -25.57 -14.75
C LEU A 31 -17.05 -24.09 -15.14
N CYS A 32 -18.22 -23.63 -15.59
CA CYS A 32 -18.47 -22.21 -15.86
C CYS A 32 -18.41 -21.36 -14.58
N CYS A 33 -18.98 -21.83 -13.46
CA CYS A 33 -18.91 -21.12 -12.19
C CYS A 33 -17.47 -21.06 -11.63
N LEU A 34 -16.68 -22.13 -11.78
CA LEU A 34 -15.26 -22.12 -11.39
C LEU A 34 -14.43 -21.17 -12.25
N ALA A 35 -14.70 -21.09 -13.57
CA ALA A 35 -14.04 -20.16 -14.47
C ALA A 35 -14.38 -18.68 -14.16
N LEU A 36 -15.61 -18.40 -13.75
CA LEU A 36 -16.05 -17.07 -13.31
C LEU A 36 -15.37 -16.64 -11.98
N LEU A 37 -15.04 -17.58 -11.09
CA LEU A 37 -14.31 -17.30 -9.85
C LEU A 37 -12.83 -16.95 -10.09
N PHE A 38 -12.21 -17.47 -11.15
CA PHE A 38 -10.80 -17.14 -11.48
C PHE A 38 -10.61 -15.76 -12.13
N LEU A 39 -11.63 -15.19 -12.79
CA LEU A 39 -11.54 -13.84 -13.38
C LEU A 39 -11.61 -12.70 -12.36
N ALA A 40 -12.01 -12.98 -11.12
CA ALA A 40 -12.12 -11.99 -10.05
C ALA A 40 -10.92 -12.02 -9.09
N ALA A 41 -9.76 -12.55 -9.52
CA ALA A 41 -8.54 -12.42 -8.74
C ALA A 41 -8.22 -10.92 -8.61
N PRO A 42 -8.18 -10.35 -7.38
CA PRO A 42 -7.68 -9.00 -7.22
C PRO A 42 -6.24 -8.99 -7.75
N ALA A 43 -5.94 -8.04 -8.64
CA ALA A 43 -4.56 -7.75 -8.97
C ALA A 43 -3.88 -7.30 -7.67
N MET A 44 -3.15 -8.22 -7.05
CA MET A 44 -2.25 -7.89 -5.96
C MET A 44 -1.17 -7.02 -6.58
N ALA A 45 -1.36 -5.70 -6.51
CA ALA A 45 -0.30 -4.76 -6.84
C ALA A 45 0.83 -5.06 -5.84
N GLU A 46 1.95 -5.55 -6.36
CA GLU A 46 3.21 -5.61 -5.63
C GLU A 46 3.50 -4.16 -5.22
N GLU A 47 3.43 -3.87 -3.92
CA GLU A 47 3.73 -2.54 -3.44
C GLU A 47 5.24 -2.35 -3.60
N ASP A 48 5.64 -1.44 -4.49
CA ASP A 48 7.04 -1.09 -4.67
C ASP A 48 7.65 -0.78 -3.30
N GLU A 49 8.74 -1.49 -3.00
CA GLU A 49 9.61 -1.27 -1.85
C GLU A 49 9.78 0.23 -1.56
N LEU A 50 9.81 0.61 -0.28
CA LEU A 50 9.85 2.01 0.13
C LEU A 50 10.99 2.79 -0.56
N ALA A 51 12.18 2.21 -0.61
CA ALA A 51 13.35 2.69 -1.34
C ALA A 51 14.28 1.50 -1.62
N PRO A 52 15.15 1.53 -2.65
CA PRO A 52 15.99 0.40 -3.00
C PRO A 52 16.76 -0.20 -1.79
N GLY A 53 16.49 -1.46 -1.47
CA GLY A 53 17.15 -2.21 -0.38
C GLY A 53 16.58 -2.00 1.03
N PHE A 54 15.55 -1.18 1.19
CA PHE A 54 14.79 -1.01 2.42
C PHE A 54 14.25 -2.32 3.02
N ASP A 55 13.56 -3.18 2.26
CA ASP A 55 12.91 -4.38 2.81
C ASP A 55 13.95 -5.37 3.37
N ARG A 56 15.07 -5.52 2.64
CA ARG A 56 16.22 -6.31 3.09
C ARG A 56 16.84 -5.72 4.36
N CYS A 57 16.97 -4.40 4.43
CA CYS A 57 17.47 -3.74 5.63
C CYS A 57 16.55 -3.99 6.83
N MET A 58 15.23 -3.89 6.62
CA MET A 58 14.23 -4.14 7.66
C MET A 58 14.27 -5.58 8.17
N GLU A 59 14.47 -6.56 7.28
CA GLU A 59 14.67 -7.96 7.69
C GLU A 59 15.95 -8.12 8.53
N GLN A 60 17.06 -7.52 8.07
CA GLN A 60 18.36 -7.57 8.74
C GLN A 60 18.39 -6.83 10.09
N SER A 61 17.48 -5.87 10.30
CA SER A 61 17.38 -5.13 11.55
C SER A 61 17.01 -6.02 12.74
N GLY A 62 16.44 -7.21 12.50
CA GLY A 62 16.00 -8.13 13.54
C GLY A 62 14.95 -7.54 14.48
N GLY A 63 14.23 -6.51 14.05
CA GLY A 63 13.26 -5.77 14.88
C GLY A 63 13.89 -4.81 15.90
N VAL A 64 15.21 -4.60 15.86
CA VAL A 64 15.88 -3.61 16.72
C VAL A 64 15.54 -2.21 16.21
N THR A 65 14.85 -1.40 17.04
CA THR A 65 14.33 -0.09 16.63
C THR A 65 15.42 0.86 16.11
N MET A 66 16.62 0.83 16.68
CA MET A 66 17.75 1.64 16.22
C MET A 66 18.20 1.25 14.81
N GLU A 67 18.27 -0.05 14.51
CA GLU A 67 18.63 -0.54 13.17
C GLU A 67 17.52 -0.23 12.16
N MET A 68 16.25 -0.39 12.54
CA MET A 68 15.11 0.02 11.72
C MET A 68 15.16 1.51 11.37
N MET A 69 15.52 2.37 12.34
CA MET A 69 15.70 3.80 12.08
C MET A 69 16.81 4.04 11.04
N GLY A 70 17.88 3.26 11.04
CA GLY A 70 18.92 3.31 10.00
C GLY A 70 18.36 3.00 8.60
N CYS A 71 17.50 1.97 8.49
CA CYS A 71 16.83 1.64 7.23
C CYS A 71 15.96 2.78 6.71
N PHE A 72 15.15 3.38 7.59
CA PHE A 72 14.35 4.55 7.21
C PHE A 72 15.20 5.78 6.88
N GLN A 73 16.31 6.01 7.58
CA GLN A 73 17.21 7.11 7.25
C GLN A 73 17.80 6.96 5.84
N HIS A 74 18.24 5.76 5.46
CA HIS A 74 18.73 5.50 4.10
C HIS A 74 17.64 5.71 3.05
N ALA A 75 16.41 5.26 3.33
CA ALA A 75 15.27 5.50 2.44
C ALA A 75 14.94 7.00 2.34
N TYR A 76 14.97 7.73 3.45
CA TYR A 76 14.77 9.17 3.49
C TYR A 76 15.82 9.89 2.64
N ASP A 77 17.10 9.58 2.81
CA ASP A 77 18.20 10.21 2.07
C ASP A 77 18.08 9.97 0.56
N TYR A 78 17.70 8.75 0.16
CA TYR A 78 17.42 8.43 -1.24
C TYR A 78 16.31 9.30 -1.82
N TRP A 79 15.19 9.44 -1.10
CA TRP A 79 14.06 10.25 -1.57
C TRP A 79 14.32 11.74 -1.51
N ASP A 80 15.05 12.24 -0.52
CA ASP A 80 15.42 13.66 -0.42
C ASP A 80 16.35 14.06 -1.57
N ALA A 81 17.30 13.20 -1.93
CA ALA A 81 18.14 13.41 -3.10
C ALA A 81 17.31 13.48 -4.40
N ARG A 82 16.37 12.54 -4.59
CA ARG A 82 15.46 12.55 -5.75
C ARG A 82 14.54 13.78 -5.74
N LEU A 83 13.98 14.14 -4.60
CA LEU A 83 13.13 15.31 -4.43
C LEU A 83 13.86 16.58 -4.86
N ASN A 84 15.08 16.79 -4.37
CA ASN A 84 15.88 17.96 -4.72
C ASN A 84 16.26 18.00 -6.20
N ALA A 85 16.56 16.84 -6.80
CA ALA A 85 16.80 16.73 -8.24
C ALA A 85 15.54 17.08 -9.05
N ASN A 86 14.38 16.52 -8.68
CA ASN A 86 13.11 16.74 -9.36
C ASN A 86 12.60 18.18 -9.17
N TYR A 87 12.80 18.77 -8.00
CA TYR A 87 12.49 20.19 -7.76
C TYR A 87 13.27 21.10 -8.71
N LYS A 88 14.57 20.84 -8.93
CA LYS A 88 15.38 21.60 -9.90
C LYS A 88 14.83 21.47 -11.32
N LYS A 89 14.45 20.27 -11.75
CA LYS A 89 13.85 20.04 -13.07
C LYS A 89 12.48 20.73 -13.20
N ALA A 90 11.60 20.61 -12.20
CA ALA A 90 10.30 21.30 -12.19
C ALA A 90 10.46 22.82 -12.26
N ARG A 91 11.49 23.38 -11.58
CA ARG A 91 11.84 24.80 -11.68
C ARG A 91 12.32 25.18 -13.08
N GLN A 92 13.02 24.30 -13.79
CA GLN A 92 13.41 24.51 -15.20
C GLN A 92 12.19 24.44 -16.12
N ALA A 93 11.30 23.47 -15.94
CA ALA A 93 10.04 23.37 -16.69
C ALA A 93 9.19 24.65 -16.53
N CYS A 94 9.12 25.21 -15.30
CA CYS A 94 8.46 26.49 -15.07
C CYS A 94 9.06 27.63 -15.92
N GLN A 95 10.37 27.63 -16.20
CA GLN A 95 11.00 28.70 -17.00
C GLN A 95 10.54 28.68 -18.46
N ASN A 96 10.09 27.52 -18.94
CA ASN A 96 9.63 27.32 -20.31
C ASN A 96 8.10 27.49 -20.46
N SER A 97 7.39 27.80 -19.38
CA SER A 97 5.93 27.96 -19.41
C SER A 97 5.50 29.32 -20.00
N SER A 98 4.19 29.47 -20.22
CA SER A 98 3.59 30.74 -20.69
C SER A 98 3.61 31.87 -19.65
N ASP A 99 3.79 31.54 -18.36
CA ASP A 99 3.96 32.50 -17.26
C ASP A 99 5.05 32.00 -16.29
N PRO A 100 6.34 32.20 -16.63
CA PRO A 100 7.44 31.65 -15.85
C PRO A 100 7.46 32.11 -14.40
N LYS A 101 7.08 33.37 -14.15
CA LYS A 101 7.08 33.94 -12.80
C LYS A 101 5.95 33.34 -11.97
N GLY A 102 4.72 33.34 -12.48
CA GLY A 102 3.57 32.80 -11.76
C GLY A 102 3.71 31.32 -11.43
N TRP A 103 4.26 30.53 -12.36
CA TRP A 103 4.52 29.10 -12.14
C TRP A 103 5.59 28.87 -11.07
N SER A 104 6.72 29.56 -11.20
CA SER A 104 7.84 29.45 -10.26
C SER A 104 7.47 29.89 -8.84
N ASP A 105 6.63 30.93 -8.71
CA ASP A 105 6.10 31.43 -7.43
C ASP A 105 5.15 30.41 -6.77
N LYS A 106 4.24 29.80 -7.56
CA LYS A 106 3.33 28.75 -7.07
C LYS A 106 4.09 27.51 -6.62
N LEU A 107 5.07 27.05 -7.41
CA LEU A 107 5.92 25.90 -7.08
C LEU A 107 6.69 26.14 -5.77
N LEU A 108 7.35 27.31 -5.63
CA LEU A 108 8.09 27.65 -4.41
C LEU A 108 7.18 27.74 -3.18
N LYS A 109 6.02 28.38 -3.31
CA LYS A 109 5.05 28.52 -2.20
C LYS A 109 4.52 27.15 -1.78
N GLY A 110 4.15 26.30 -2.74
CA GLY A 110 3.70 24.94 -2.50
C GLY A 110 4.75 24.10 -1.78
N GLN A 111 6.01 24.14 -2.25
CA GLN A 111 7.10 23.38 -1.62
C GLN A 111 7.36 23.82 -0.17
N ARG A 112 7.32 25.12 0.12
CA ARG A 112 7.46 25.63 1.50
C ARG A 112 6.31 25.20 2.42
N ALA A 113 5.08 25.26 1.91
CA ALA A 113 3.92 24.80 2.67
C ALA A 113 3.98 23.29 2.95
N TRP A 114 4.46 22.50 1.99
CA TRP A 114 4.69 21.07 2.18
C TRP A 114 5.73 20.77 3.27
N VAL A 115 6.86 21.51 3.32
CA VAL A 115 7.85 21.34 4.40
C VAL A 115 7.21 21.61 5.76
N GLN A 116 6.45 22.70 5.90
CA GLN A 116 5.75 23.00 7.16
C GLN A 116 4.75 21.90 7.53
N TYR A 117 3.98 21.40 6.56
CA TYR A 117 3.07 20.29 6.77
C TYR A 117 3.78 19.04 7.29
N LYS A 118 4.86 18.60 6.63
CA LYS A 118 5.53 17.36 7.02
C LYS A 118 6.19 17.47 8.39
N GLU A 119 6.76 18.62 8.73
CA GLU A 119 7.42 18.83 10.03
C GLU A 119 6.40 18.85 11.17
N LEU A 120 5.30 19.60 11.02
CA LEU A 120 4.23 19.67 12.02
C LEU A 120 3.56 18.30 12.25
N PHE A 121 3.35 17.52 11.19
CA PHE A 121 2.75 16.21 11.33
C PHE A 121 3.73 15.15 11.85
N ALA A 122 5.04 15.27 11.59
CA ALA A 122 6.03 14.42 12.23
C ALA A 122 6.00 14.58 13.75
N ASP A 123 5.84 15.83 14.25
CA ASP A 123 5.70 16.11 15.68
C ASP A 123 4.42 15.51 16.28
N LEU A 124 3.33 15.47 15.52
CA LEU A 124 2.08 14.84 15.94
C LEU A 124 2.18 13.31 15.98
N VAL A 125 2.80 12.71 14.95
CA VAL A 125 2.91 11.25 14.77
C VAL A 125 3.78 10.60 15.85
N GLN A 126 4.72 11.32 16.46
CA GLN A 126 5.54 10.80 17.56
C GLN A 126 4.81 10.75 18.92
N LEU A 127 3.75 11.55 19.14
CA LEU A 127 3.08 11.67 20.44
C LEU A 127 2.55 10.34 21.03
N PRO A 128 1.97 9.40 20.25
CA PRO A 128 1.50 8.13 20.79
C PRO A 128 2.61 7.27 21.42
N ASN A 129 3.87 7.52 21.06
CA ASN A 129 5.05 6.77 21.50
C ASN A 129 6.07 7.67 22.23
N GLU A 130 5.61 8.81 22.75
CA GLU A 130 6.46 9.85 23.33
C GLU A 130 7.42 9.28 24.40
N GLY A 131 8.67 9.75 24.40
CA GLY A 131 9.71 9.32 25.34
C GLY A 131 10.46 8.03 24.98
N GLY A 132 10.05 7.30 23.95
CA GLY A 132 10.71 6.06 23.49
C GLY A 132 11.43 6.15 22.13
N SER A 133 12.20 5.12 21.76
CA SER A 133 12.76 4.98 20.41
C SER A 133 11.68 4.83 19.33
N MET A 134 10.52 4.30 19.68
CA MET A 134 9.37 4.14 18.79
C MET A 134 8.79 5.49 18.32
N ALA A 135 8.86 6.56 19.13
CA ALA A 135 8.47 7.91 18.69
C ALA A 135 9.31 8.36 17.49
N ARG A 136 10.63 8.24 17.61
CA ARG A 136 11.57 8.61 16.54
C ARG A 136 11.39 7.74 15.29
N LEU A 137 11.17 6.44 15.46
CA LEU A 137 10.88 5.54 14.34
C LEU A 137 9.59 5.93 13.62
N SER A 138 8.52 6.27 14.36
CA SER A 138 7.23 6.68 13.80
C SER A 138 7.36 7.98 12.99
N ALA A 139 8.04 8.98 13.55
CA ALA A 139 8.32 10.23 12.85
C ALA A 139 9.17 10.02 11.59
N MET A 140 10.23 9.21 11.66
CA MET A 140 11.10 8.95 10.50
C MET A 140 10.36 8.19 9.39
N SER A 141 9.53 7.20 9.73
CA SER A 141 8.67 6.51 8.78
C SER A 141 7.74 7.47 8.04
N PHE A 142 7.06 8.36 8.79
CA PHE A 142 6.20 9.39 8.21
C PHE A 142 6.97 10.35 7.29
N LEU A 143 8.10 10.89 7.74
CA LEU A 143 8.93 11.81 6.96
C LEU A 143 9.41 11.17 5.66
N THR A 144 9.81 9.89 5.70
CA THR A 144 10.25 9.14 4.52
C THR A 144 9.11 8.97 3.52
N GLY A 145 7.93 8.56 3.99
CA GLY A 145 6.74 8.40 3.15
C GLY A 145 6.32 9.71 2.48
N GLU A 146 6.28 10.82 3.23
CA GLU A 146 5.93 12.13 2.67
C GLU A 146 6.99 12.65 1.69
N THR A 147 8.26 12.37 1.93
CA THR A 147 9.36 12.74 1.02
C THR A 147 9.31 11.94 -0.28
N ARG A 148 8.98 10.64 -0.23
CA ARG A 148 8.70 9.82 -1.42
C ARG A 148 7.56 10.40 -2.26
N LYS A 149 6.41 10.69 -1.63
CA LYS A 149 5.23 11.25 -2.32
C LYS A 149 5.57 12.56 -3.02
N GLN A 150 6.27 13.46 -2.34
CA GLN A 150 6.64 14.75 -2.92
C GLN A 150 7.68 14.62 -4.04
N ALA A 151 8.65 13.72 -3.90
CA ALA A 151 9.63 13.45 -4.95
C ALA A 151 8.95 12.98 -6.25
N LEU A 152 7.97 12.08 -6.14
CA LEU A 152 7.21 11.56 -7.28
C LEU A 152 6.28 12.62 -7.90
N LEU A 153 5.63 13.45 -7.09
CA LEU A 153 4.84 14.57 -7.60
C LEU A 153 5.69 15.55 -8.41
N LEU A 154 6.87 15.92 -7.88
CA LEU A 154 7.79 16.82 -8.59
C LEU A 154 8.36 16.19 -9.86
N GLU A 155 8.47 14.86 -9.91
CA GLU A 155 8.87 14.13 -11.12
C GLU A 155 7.85 14.31 -12.24
N GLN A 156 6.56 14.18 -11.92
CA GLN A 156 5.47 14.36 -12.89
C GLN A 156 5.45 15.79 -13.44
N LEU A 157 5.60 16.79 -12.57
CA LEU A 157 5.67 18.21 -12.96
C LEU A 157 6.90 18.58 -13.79
N ALA A 158 7.91 17.72 -13.84
CA ALA A 158 9.16 17.97 -14.56
C ALA A 158 9.21 17.33 -15.96
N ILE A 159 8.23 16.49 -16.31
CA ILE A 159 8.17 15.74 -17.58
C ILE A 159 7.23 16.42 -18.59
N GLU A 160 6.36 17.34 -18.14
CA GLU A 160 5.55 18.22 -18.99
C GLU A 160 6.34 19.44 -19.51
#